data_AF-A0A9P8F6N8-F1
#
_entry.id   AF-A0A9P8F6N8-F1
#
_cell.length_a   1.000
_cell.length_b   1.000
_cell.length_c   1.000
_cell.angle_alpha   90.00
_cell.angle_beta   90.00
_cell.angle_gamma   90.00
#
_symmetry.space_group_name_H-M   'P 1'
#
loop_
_entity.id
_entity.type
_entity.pdbx_description
1 polymer ?
#
loop_
_entity_poly.entity_id
_entity_poly.type
_entity_poly.pdbx_seq_one_letter_code
_entity_poly.pdbx_strand_id
1 'polypeptide(L)'
;MATRVQVETSTMSITKPRPVVAVEEVRGHEEPSILVLYERDQEHIVAEIAAVLGQQWCLIGAEDNNASPIDGTVIGISDAYNLSRVQRWRGSSTVLATHCLDAPNPAVGSRSSICDYEYLYTTKPFFRRDLARFLSFILGQINPHKDLAKKAKTTLISTTFPDVHAALPNLDILSVGADAIEIRVDLLKETKPDGSFNEVPSLQYVGEQLMTLRQRTELPVIFTTRCTKENGRFPMDDPNLFYDYLYRAVQWGCEYIDVELWLPEELRRKLASQKGNSKIISAFHDFSGNFKWTSPDAQRLFEQGAVYGDVVKMIALVSTMQENYELEYFRSIIQSTYPYPPFSGLNMGPMGQLSRALNKIFTPITHPLLPLIAAPGQLSAAEINSALHSMGQMPKLDMYCFGSMRATGQAMFFEKCINELSLPHQLVCIEQSSQDGLAAVVKVPHFGGAYINPPIAASAPCLPSISDAAASIGQIDTVVARFDGDKTSLVGENATWKGIRATLCRDFVPSAYSGQAALLLASQESQAAAAIFALRSLNIGPIYTIGFKVQGPLSGFVTPFRGLEDVKKVEQP
;
A
#
# COMPACT_ATOMS: atom_id res chain seq x y z
N MET A 1 12.88 13.62 -49.43
CA MET A 1 11.47 13.68 -49.89
C MET A 1 10.60 13.74 -48.67
N ALA A 2 9.91 14.87 -48.49
CA ALA A 2 9.08 15.16 -47.35
C ALA A 2 7.64 14.72 -47.62
N THR A 3 7.01 14.06 -46.65
CA THR A 3 5.56 13.81 -46.68
C THR A 3 4.94 14.48 -45.48
N ARG A 4 4.27 15.60 -45.75
CA ARG A 4 3.53 16.45 -44.82
C ARG A 4 2.11 15.88 -44.74
N VAL A 5 1.65 15.48 -43.56
CA VAL A 5 0.25 15.08 -43.33
C VAL A 5 -0.48 16.27 -42.71
N GLN A 6 -1.46 16.80 -43.45
CA GLN A 6 -2.42 17.81 -43.00
C GLN A 6 -3.31 17.23 -41.89
N VAL A 7 -3.48 17.99 -40.80
CA VAL A 7 -4.51 17.72 -39.79
C VAL A 7 -5.72 18.55 -40.18
N GLU A 8 -6.77 17.89 -40.66
CA GLU A 8 -8.10 18.48 -40.85
C GLU A 8 -8.76 18.71 -39.49
N THR A 9 -9.23 19.94 -39.28
CA THR A 9 -10.07 20.36 -38.17
C THR A 9 -11.48 19.79 -38.32
N SER A 10 -11.83 18.77 -37.53
CA SER A 10 -13.21 18.31 -37.40
C SER A 10 -13.87 18.90 -36.16
N THR A 11 -14.79 19.84 -36.36
CA THR A 11 -15.78 20.26 -35.37
C THR A 11 -16.75 19.09 -35.08
N MET A 12 -16.62 18.45 -33.91
CA MET A 12 -17.60 17.44 -33.48
C MET A 12 -18.62 18.03 -32.52
N SER A 13 -19.88 17.92 -32.95
CA SER A 13 -21.11 18.24 -32.26
C SER A 13 -21.42 17.29 -31.09
N ILE A 14 -22.24 17.80 -30.18
CA ILE A 14 -22.74 17.25 -28.92
C ILE A 14 -23.43 15.87 -29.04
N THR A 15 -23.35 15.10 -27.95
CA THR A 15 -24.15 13.93 -27.51
C THR A 15 -23.95 12.56 -28.19
N LYS A 16 -23.04 11.76 -27.62
CA LYS A 16 -23.26 10.32 -27.40
C LYS A 16 -23.11 10.03 -25.90
N PRO A 17 -24.00 9.25 -25.26
CA PRO A 17 -23.77 8.81 -23.89
C PRO A 17 -22.46 8.02 -23.85
N ARG A 18 -21.51 8.45 -23.01
CA ARG A 18 -20.30 7.67 -22.75
C ARG A 18 -20.75 6.29 -22.25
N PRO A 19 -20.26 5.17 -22.83
CA PRO A 19 -20.53 3.86 -22.27
C PRO A 19 -20.07 3.85 -20.82
N VAL A 20 -20.90 3.32 -19.93
CA VAL A 20 -20.56 3.14 -18.51
C VAL A 20 -19.32 2.27 -18.47
N VAL A 21 -18.17 2.86 -18.10
CA VAL A 21 -16.92 2.13 -17.95
C VAL A 21 -17.15 1.03 -16.90
N ALA A 22 -16.82 -0.22 -17.25
CA ALA A 22 -16.81 -1.30 -16.28
C ALA A 22 -15.73 -0.98 -15.23
N VAL A 23 -16.15 -0.83 -13.97
CA VAL A 23 -15.24 -0.53 -12.86
C VAL A 23 -14.57 -1.83 -12.45
N GLU A 24 -13.53 -2.24 -13.18
CA GLU A 24 -12.71 -3.40 -12.82
C GLU A 24 -11.60 -2.96 -11.85
N GLU A 25 -11.95 -2.78 -10.57
CA GLU A 25 -10.97 -2.57 -9.50
C GLU A 25 -10.53 -3.86 -8.80
N VAL A 26 -11.31 -4.94 -8.92
CA VAL A 26 -10.96 -6.27 -8.44
C VAL A 26 -10.31 -7.05 -9.59
N ARG A 27 -9.08 -7.55 -9.39
CA ARG A 27 -8.41 -8.43 -10.36
C ARG A 27 -8.77 -9.88 -10.06
N GLY A 28 -9.33 -10.57 -11.04
CA GLY A 28 -9.73 -11.98 -10.93
C GLY A 28 -11.09 -12.12 -10.25
N HIS A 29 -12.03 -12.75 -10.97
CA HIS A 29 -13.38 -13.04 -10.48
C HIS A 29 -13.51 -14.48 -9.94
N GLU A 30 -12.42 -15.24 -9.99
CA GLU A 30 -12.39 -16.61 -9.52
C GLU A 30 -12.18 -16.61 -8.00
N GLU A 31 -13.06 -17.30 -7.28
CA GLU A 31 -12.94 -17.47 -5.84
C GLU A 31 -11.60 -18.14 -5.54
N PRO A 32 -10.73 -17.52 -4.73
CA PRO A 32 -9.40 -18.05 -4.50
C PRO A 32 -9.49 -19.41 -3.81
N SER A 33 -8.88 -20.44 -4.41
CA SER A 33 -8.73 -21.75 -3.80
C SER A 33 -7.60 -21.71 -2.77
N ILE A 34 -7.94 -21.81 -1.49
CA ILE A 34 -6.98 -21.73 -0.38
C ILE A 34 -7.02 -23.01 0.44
N LEU A 35 -5.83 -23.56 0.65
CA LEU A 35 -5.58 -24.66 1.56
C LEU A 35 -4.94 -24.10 2.83
N VAL A 36 -5.63 -24.25 3.96
CA VAL A 36 -5.17 -23.80 5.28
C VAL A 36 -4.56 -24.96 6.05
N LEU A 37 -3.26 -24.87 6.35
CA LEU A 37 -2.57 -25.78 7.25
C LEU A 37 -2.60 -25.20 8.66
N TYR A 38 -3.33 -25.86 9.56
CA TYR A 38 -3.51 -25.39 10.93
C TYR A 38 -2.90 -26.36 11.95
N GLU A 39 -2.47 -25.79 13.08
CA GLU A 39 -1.92 -26.53 14.22
C GLU A 39 -3.01 -27.30 14.97
N ARG A 40 -2.63 -28.35 15.70
CA ARG A 40 -3.57 -29.08 16.56
C ARG A 40 -4.39 -28.12 17.44
N ASP A 41 -5.70 -28.37 17.50
CA ASP A 41 -6.69 -27.58 18.25
C ASP A 41 -6.82 -26.10 17.78
N GLN A 42 -6.36 -25.78 16.57
CA GLN A 42 -6.44 -24.45 15.94
C GLN A 42 -7.39 -24.40 14.72
N GLU A 43 -8.29 -25.37 14.55
CA GLU A 43 -9.19 -25.45 13.38
C GLU A 43 -10.09 -24.22 13.18
N HIS A 44 -10.35 -23.45 14.24
CA HIS A 44 -11.16 -22.23 14.18
C HIS A 44 -10.60 -21.18 13.21
N ILE A 45 -9.28 -21.16 12.97
CA ILE A 45 -8.66 -20.22 12.03
C ILE A 45 -9.13 -20.44 10.59
N VAL A 46 -9.50 -21.68 10.24
CA VAL A 46 -10.04 -22.02 8.92
C VAL A 46 -11.37 -21.30 8.70
N ALA A 47 -12.24 -21.31 9.72
CA ALA A 47 -13.52 -20.61 9.68
C ALA A 47 -13.35 -19.08 9.63
N GLU A 48 -12.38 -18.51 10.36
CA GLU A 48 -12.09 -17.07 10.31
C GLU A 48 -11.55 -16.65 8.92
N ILE A 49 -10.65 -17.43 8.33
CA ILE A 49 -10.15 -17.20 6.97
C ILE A 49 -11.31 -17.26 5.96
N ALA A 50 -12.15 -18.28 6.06
CA ALA A 50 -13.31 -18.43 5.19
C ALA A 50 -14.31 -17.26 5.32
N ALA A 51 -14.58 -16.82 6.55
CA ALA A 51 -15.43 -15.67 6.81
C ALA A 51 -14.86 -14.37 6.20
N VAL A 52 -13.55 -14.14 6.34
CA VAL A 52 -12.89 -12.96 5.74
C VAL A 52 -12.92 -12.99 4.21
N LEU A 53 -12.93 -14.19 3.61
CA LEU A 53 -13.01 -14.42 2.18
C LEU A 53 -14.45 -14.45 1.63
N GLY A 54 -15.45 -14.53 2.50
CA GLY A 54 -16.84 -14.77 2.13
C GLY A 54 -17.07 -16.12 1.45
N GLN A 55 -16.35 -17.16 1.90
CA GLN A 55 -16.37 -18.51 1.32
C GLN A 55 -16.89 -19.55 2.30
N GLN A 56 -17.37 -20.67 1.74
CA GLN A 56 -17.62 -21.87 2.53
C GLN A 56 -16.31 -22.51 2.98
N TRP A 57 -16.34 -23.37 4.00
CA TRP A 57 -15.17 -24.11 4.44
C TRP A 57 -15.48 -25.53 4.84
N CYS A 58 -14.47 -26.39 4.76
CA CYS A 58 -14.53 -27.74 5.26
C CYS A 58 -13.18 -28.17 5.88
N LEU A 59 -13.22 -29.17 6.75
CA LEU A 59 -12.03 -29.80 7.29
C LEU A 59 -11.87 -31.18 6.67
N ILE A 60 -10.64 -31.54 6.33
CA ILE A 60 -10.32 -32.85 5.81
C ILE A 60 -9.63 -33.66 6.90
N GLY A 61 -10.27 -34.77 7.29
CA GLY A 61 -9.74 -35.71 8.26
C GLY A 61 -8.67 -36.65 7.70
N ALA A 62 -8.04 -37.43 8.59
CA ALA A 62 -7.00 -38.40 8.23
C ALA A 62 -7.48 -39.52 7.28
N GLU A 63 -8.77 -39.85 7.31
CA GLU A 63 -9.37 -40.97 6.56
C GLU A 63 -9.90 -40.57 5.16
N ASP A 64 -9.96 -39.27 4.85
CA ASP A 64 -10.55 -38.73 3.61
C ASP A 64 -9.56 -38.77 2.43
N ASN A 65 -9.24 -39.97 1.95
CA ASN A 65 -8.21 -40.20 0.92
C ASN A 65 -8.56 -39.68 -0.48
N ASN A 66 -9.85 -39.43 -0.77
CA ASN A 66 -10.35 -39.03 -2.09
C ASN A 66 -10.77 -37.56 -2.20
N ALA A 67 -10.63 -36.75 -1.14
CA ALA A 67 -11.01 -35.35 -1.22
C ALA A 67 -10.13 -34.60 -2.24
N SER A 68 -10.73 -33.67 -2.99
CA SER A 68 -10.09 -32.82 -4.00
C SER A 68 -10.40 -31.36 -3.69
N PRO A 69 -9.61 -30.38 -4.17
CA PRO A 69 -9.96 -28.98 -4.06
C PRO A 69 -11.37 -28.72 -4.63
N ILE A 70 -12.18 -27.97 -3.88
CA ILE A 70 -13.51 -27.52 -4.29
C ILE A 70 -13.38 -26.02 -4.53
N ASP A 71 -13.71 -25.57 -5.74
CA ASP A 71 -13.73 -24.14 -6.05
C ASP A 71 -14.68 -23.41 -5.09
N GLY A 72 -14.27 -22.24 -4.59
CA GLY A 72 -15.08 -21.48 -3.65
C GLY A 72 -15.11 -21.98 -2.20
N THR A 73 -14.29 -22.98 -1.87
CA THR A 73 -14.21 -23.54 -0.52
C THR A 73 -12.81 -23.43 0.06
N VAL A 74 -12.71 -22.88 1.26
CA VAL A 74 -11.49 -22.92 2.07
C VAL A 74 -11.35 -24.29 2.71
N ILE A 75 -10.24 -24.96 2.45
CA ILE A 75 -10.01 -26.32 2.94
C ILE A 75 -9.01 -26.28 4.08
N GLY A 76 -9.42 -26.74 5.26
CA GLY A 76 -8.56 -26.92 6.41
C GLY A 76 -7.94 -28.33 6.47
N ILE A 77 -6.63 -28.41 6.66
CA ILE A 77 -5.92 -29.66 6.96
C ILE A 77 -5.10 -29.46 8.25
N SER A 78 -5.29 -30.35 9.21
CA SER A 78 -4.46 -30.40 10.41
C SER A 78 -3.05 -30.87 10.05
N ASP A 79 -2.05 -30.14 10.50
CA ASP A 79 -0.63 -30.45 10.31
C ASP A 79 -0.18 -31.79 10.92
N ALA A 80 -0.92 -32.32 11.89
CA ALA A 80 -0.72 -33.66 12.46
C ALA A 80 -0.86 -34.78 11.42
N TYR A 81 -1.45 -34.48 10.26
CA TYR A 81 -1.72 -35.44 9.19
C TYR A 81 -1.35 -34.86 7.80
N ASN A 82 -0.78 -35.69 6.92
CA ASN A 82 -0.84 -35.49 5.46
C ASN A 82 0.02 -34.38 4.78
N LEU A 83 1.32 -34.30 5.07
CA LEU A 83 2.27 -33.47 4.29
C LEU A 83 2.36 -33.86 2.79
N SER A 84 2.18 -35.14 2.47
CA SER A 84 2.24 -35.65 1.08
C SER A 84 1.03 -35.26 0.21
N ARG A 85 -0.07 -34.79 0.82
CA ARG A 85 -1.24 -34.26 0.10
C ARG A 85 -1.07 -32.80 -0.26
N VAL A 86 -0.51 -32.01 0.66
CA VAL A 86 -0.20 -30.59 0.43
C VAL A 86 0.65 -30.41 -0.83
N GLN A 87 1.67 -31.26 -1.01
CA GLN A 87 2.52 -31.23 -2.20
C GLN A 87 1.78 -31.51 -3.51
N ARG A 88 0.68 -32.29 -3.49
CA ARG A 88 -0.12 -32.60 -4.68
C ARG A 88 -1.01 -31.43 -5.11
N TRP A 89 -1.45 -30.60 -4.18
CA TRP A 89 -2.34 -29.45 -4.45
C TRP A 89 -1.59 -28.14 -4.59
N ARG A 90 -0.30 -28.14 -4.27
CA ARG A 90 0.57 -26.99 -4.51
C ARG A 90 0.60 -26.69 -6.01
N GLY A 91 0.23 -25.46 -6.36
CA GLY A 91 0.13 -24.99 -7.75
C GLY A 91 -1.30 -24.93 -8.29
N SER A 92 -2.26 -25.68 -7.74
CA SER A 92 -3.70 -25.49 -8.01
C SER A 92 -4.39 -24.61 -6.97
N SER A 93 -3.86 -24.59 -5.74
CA SER A 93 -4.38 -23.80 -4.62
C SER A 93 -3.24 -23.08 -3.92
N THR A 94 -3.52 -21.91 -3.34
CA THR A 94 -2.58 -21.21 -2.46
C THR A 94 -2.51 -21.94 -1.12
N VAL A 95 -1.33 -22.40 -0.75
CA VAL A 95 -1.12 -23.08 0.54
C VAL A 95 -0.72 -22.07 1.60
N LEU A 96 -1.60 -21.86 2.58
CA LEU A 96 -1.40 -20.97 3.71
C LEU A 96 -1.20 -21.77 5.00
N ALA A 97 -0.02 -21.70 5.59
CA ALA A 97 0.20 -22.21 6.94
C ALA A 97 -0.14 -21.16 7.98
N THR A 98 -0.82 -21.55 9.05
CA THR A 98 -1.19 -20.65 10.15
C THR A 98 -0.48 -21.04 11.43
N HIS A 99 -0.08 -20.05 12.22
CA HIS A 99 0.66 -20.24 13.46
C HIS A 99 0.02 -19.42 14.58
N CYS A 100 -0.48 -20.10 15.61
CA CYS A 100 -1.02 -19.44 16.78
C CYS A 100 0.09 -19.19 17.79
N LEU A 101 0.45 -17.93 18.04
CA LEU A 101 1.54 -17.61 18.96
C LEU A 101 1.18 -17.82 20.44
N ASP A 102 -0.11 -17.97 20.76
CA ASP A 102 -0.58 -18.35 22.10
C ASP A 102 -0.42 -19.87 22.36
N ALA A 103 -0.14 -20.67 21.33
CA ALA A 103 0.06 -22.10 21.47
C ALA A 103 1.38 -22.41 22.20
N PRO A 104 1.46 -23.49 22.99
CA PRO A 104 2.62 -23.77 23.83
C PRO A 104 3.92 -24.02 23.06
N ASN A 105 3.86 -24.39 21.78
CA ASN A 105 5.02 -24.59 20.90
C ASN A 105 4.65 -24.19 19.46
N PRO A 106 4.60 -22.88 19.13
CA PRO A 106 4.21 -22.44 17.81
C PRO A 106 5.32 -22.85 16.82
N ALA A 107 4.96 -23.58 15.77
CA ALA A 107 5.96 -24.17 14.87
C ALA A 107 6.36 -23.20 13.75
N VAL A 108 6.48 -21.91 14.06
CA VAL A 108 6.91 -20.86 13.11
C VAL A 108 8.26 -21.28 12.55
N GLY A 109 8.43 -21.25 11.23
CA GLY A 109 9.66 -21.75 10.64
C GLY A 109 9.47 -23.09 9.93
N SER A 110 8.78 -24.02 10.58
CA SER A 110 8.84 -25.45 10.29
C SER A 110 8.13 -25.87 9.00
N ARG A 111 7.17 -25.07 8.52
CA ARG A 111 6.28 -25.39 7.39
C ARG A 111 6.63 -24.65 6.10
N SER A 112 7.67 -23.82 6.09
CA SER A 112 8.00 -23.00 4.93
C SER A 112 8.31 -23.76 3.65
N SER A 113 8.81 -24.98 3.75
CA SER A 113 9.12 -25.79 2.57
C SER A 113 7.87 -26.29 1.85
N ILE A 114 6.72 -26.33 2.54
CA ILE A 114 5.47 -26.93 2.04
C ILE A 114 4.35 -25.92 1.83
N CYS A 115 4.48 -24.67 2.30
CA CYS A 115 3.49 -23.61 2.09
C CYS A 115 4.02 -22.51 1.16
N ASP A 116 3.08 -21.73 0.62
CA ASP A 116 3.38 -20.53 -0.17
C ASP A 116 3.42 -19.29 0.73
N TYR A 117 2.56 -19.25 1.75
CA TYR A 117 2.49 -18.19 2.74
C TYR A 117 2.33 -18.72 4.16
N GLU A 118 2.67 -17.89 5.13
CA GLU A 118 2.47 -18.10 6.57
C GLU A 118 1.74 -16.93 7.21
N TYR A 119 0.72 -17.21 8.01
CA TYR A 119 -0.02 -16.23 8.79
C TYR A 119 0.15 -16.50 10.28
N LEU A 120 0.70 -15.52 11.00
CA LEU A 120 0.87 -15.57 12.45
C LEU A 120 -0.24 -14.76 13.11
N TYR A 121 -0.81 -15.30 14.19
CA TYR A 121 -1.89 -14.64 14.92
C TYR A 121 -1.88 -15.00 16.41
N THR A 122 -2.59 -14.20 17.19
CA THR A 122 -2.99 -14.50 18.57
C THR A 122 -4.51 -14.64 18.64
N THR A 123 -5.00 -15.47 19.56
CA THR A 123 -6.43 -15.70 19.77
C THR A 123 -7.09 -14.54 20.50
N LYS A 124 -6.36 -13.89 21.42
CA LYS A 124 -6.89 -12.81 22.28
C LYS A 124 -5.85 -11.71 22.48
N PRO A 125 -5.97 -10.56 21.77
CA PRO A 125 -6.99 -10.22 20.77
C PRO A 125 -6.69 -10.79 19.37
N PHE A 126 -7.73 -11.25 18.67
CA PHE A 126 -7.64 -11.57 17.23
C PHE A 126 -7.96 -10.33 16.38
N PHE A 127 -7.08 -9.98 15.45
CA PHE A 127 -7.22 -8.78 14.60
C PHE A 127 -7.68 -9.15 13.19
N ARG A 128 -8.99 -9.29 12.98
CA ARG A 128 -9.56 -9.62 11.67
C ARG A 128 -9.12 -8.68 10.54
N ARG A 129 -8.97 -7.39 10.83
CA ARG A 129 -8.47 -6.40 9.85
C ARG A 129 -7.06 -6.73 9.33
N ASP A 130 -6.19 -7.24 10.18
CA ASP A 130 -4.85 -7.66 9.75
C ASP A 130 -4.93 -8.87 8.82
N LEU A 131 -5.75 -9.87 9.18
CA LEU A 131 -6.01 -11.03 8.32
C LEU A 131 -6.60 -10.61 6.96
N ALA A 132 -7.61 -9.74 6.95
CA ALA A 132 -8.24 -9.25 5.73
C ALA A 132 -7.24 -8.55 4.80
N ARG A 133 -6.38 -7.68 5.35
CA ARG A 133 -5.34 -7.01 4.56
C ARG A 133 -4.28 -8.00 4.06
N PHE A 134 -3.83 -8.93 4.92
CA PHE A 134 -2.89 -9.99 4.54
C PHE A 134 -3.42 -10.82 3.38
N LEU A 135 -4.63 -11.38 3.50
CA LEU A 135 -5.27 -12.17 2.44
C LEU A 135 -5.48 -11.34 1.18
N SER A 136 -5.97 -10.10 1.31
CA SER A 136 -6.13 -9.20 0.17
C SER A 136 -4.82 -8.99 -0.59
N PHE A 137 -3.69 -8.88 0.13
CA PHE A 137 -2.38 -8.69 -0.47
C PHE A 137 -1.84 -9.97 -1.11
N ILE A 138 -1.80 -11.10 -0.39
CA ILE A 138 -1.21 -12.34 -0.92
C ILE A 138 -2.02 -12.94 -2.07
N LEU A 139 -3.32 -12.65 -2.13
CA LEU A 139 -4.22 -13.07 -3.23
C LEU A 139 -4.29 -12.05 -4.37
N GLY A 140 -3.54 -10.93 -4.29
CA GLY A 140 -3.45 -9.93 -5.36
C GLY A 140 -4.70 -9.06 -5.55
N GLN A 141 -5.61 -9.03 -4.55
CA GLN A 141 -6.84 -8.24 -4.58
C GLN A 141 -6.61 -6.76 -4.28
N ILE A 142 -5.50 -6.45 -3.59
CA ILE A 142 -4.99 -5.07 -3.43
C ILE A 142 -3.57 -4.96 -3.99
N ASN A 143 -3.19 -3.74 -4.37
CA ASN A 143 -1.86 -3.46 -4.91
C ASN A 143 -1.30 -2.14 -4.35
N PRO A 144 -0.80 -2.16 -3.10
CA PRO A 144 -0.23 -0.97 -2.48
C PRO A 144 0.92 -0.38 -3.30
N HIS A 145 1.67 -1.19 -4.05
CA HIS A 145 2.76 -0.73 -4.91
C HIS A 145 2.28 0.22 -6.01
N LYS A 146 1.15 -0.11 -6.65
CA LYS A 146 0.56 0.75 -7.69
C LYS A 146 0.09 2.07 -7.12
N ASP A 147 -0.41 2.08 -5.89
CA ASP A 147 -0.86 3.30 -5.22
C ASP A 147 0.31 4.19 -4.84
N LEU A 148 1.37 3.61 -4.28
CA LEU A 148 2.60 4.35 -3.99
C LEU A 148 3.29 4.89 -5.25
N ALA A 149 3.28 4.13 -6.36
CA ALA A 149 3.85 4.57 -7.64
C ALA A 149 3.14 5.79 -8.26
N LYS A 150 1.90 6.10 -7.85
CA LYS A 150 1.19 7.31 -8.29
C LYS A 150 1.66 8.57 -7.56
N LYS A 151 2.33 8.44 -6.41
CA LYS A 151 2.79 9.58 -5.61
C LYS A 151 4.04 10.20 -6.25
N ALA A 152 4.10 11.53 -6.27
CA ALA A 152 5.27 12.25 -6.79
C ALA A 152 6.53 12.04 -5.94
N LYS A 153 6.34 11.83 -4.63
CA LYS A 153 7.38 11.46 -3.67
C LYS A 153 6.84 10.44 -2.67
N THR A 154 7.70 9.53 -2.25
CA THR A 154 7.43 8.55 -1.18
C THR A 154 8.52 8.61 -0.11
N THR A 155 8.11 8.35 1.13
CA THR A 155 8.97 8.35 2.33
C THR A 155 8.80 7.02 3.07
N LEU A 156 9.76 6.65 3.89
CA LEU A 156 9.61 5.52 4.81
C LEU A 156 10.12 5.90 6.19
N ILE A 157 9.57 5.28 7.23
CA ILE A 157 10.13 5.37 8.59
C ILE A 157 10.65 4.03 9.04
N SER A 158 11.87 4.00 9.57
CA SER A 158 12.50 2.77 10.07
C SER A 158 12.24 2.59 11.57
N THR A 159 11.74 1.43 11.97
CA THR A 159 11.64 1.07 13.39
C THR A 159 13.04 0.76 13.91
N THR A 160 13.61 1.66 14.72
CA THR A 160 14.94 1.49 15.32
C THR A 160 14.90 0.92 16.75
N PHE A 161 13.76 0.36 17.13
CA PHE A 161 13.54 -0.22 18.45
C PHE A 161 14.09 -1.65 18.52
N PRO A 162 14.67 -2.08 19.66
CA PRO A 162 15.05 -3.47 19.87
C PRO A 162 13.84 -4.41 19.98
N ASP A 163 12.66 -3.86 20.26
CA ASP A 163 11.36 -4.52 20.34
C ASP A 163 10.28 -3.54 19.85
N VAL A 164 9.46 -3.98 18.90
CA VAL A 164 8.35 -3.24 18.29
C VAL A 164 7.32 -2.80 19.33
N HIS A 165 7.15 -3.54 20.43
CA HIS A 165 6.21 -3.15 21.50
C HIS A 165 6.50 -1.75 22.04
N ALA A 166 7.76 -1.32 22.05
CA ALA A 166 8.15 0.02 22.48
C ALA A 166 7.65 1.13 21.55
N ALA A 167 7.40 0.84 20.27
CA ALA A 167 6.88 1.80 19.29
C ALA A 167 5.35 1.96 19.37
N LEU A 168 4.63 0.92 19.80
CA LEU A 168 3.17 0.84 19.65
C LEU A 168 2.39 2.01 20.26
N PRO A 169 2.71 2.53 21.47
CA PRO A 169 1.96 3.63 22.05
C PRO A 169 1.98 4.91 21.20
N ASN A 170 3.02 5.10 20.37
CA ASN A 170 3.23 6.30 19.57
C ASN A 170 3.28 6.00 18.07
N LEU A 171 2.94 4.78 17.62
CA LEU A 171 3.15 4.36 16.22
C LEU A 171 2.39 5.25 15.23
N ASP A 172 1.16 5.65 15.57
CA ASP A 172 0.35 6.56 14.75
C ASP A 172 1.01 7.94 14.59
N ILE A 173 1.73 8.41 15.61
CA ILE A 173 2.46 9.69 15.58
C ILE A 173 3.78 9.52 14.81
N LEU A 174 4.54 8.47 15.13
CA LEU A 174 5.82 8.16 14.49
C LEU A 174 5.67 8.04 12.97
N SER A 175 4.58 7.42 12.51
CA SER A 175 4.35 7.13 11.10
C SER A 175 3.77 8.30 10.29
N VAL A 176 3.51 9.46 10.91
CA VAL A 176 3.02 10.65 10.20
C VAL A 176 3.99 11.05 9.09
N GLY A 177 3.47 11.14 7.87
CA GLY A 177 4.25 11.51 6.69
C GLY A 177 5.10 10.39 6.12
N ALA A 178 5.01 9.15 6.63
CA ALA A 178 5.59 7.96 6.03
C ALA A 178 4.60 7.30 5.06
N ASP A 179 5.13 6.70 3.99
CA ASP A 179 4.36 5.90 3.02
C ASP A 179 4.57 4.40 3.20
N ALA A 180 5.60 4.02 3.95
CA ALA A 180 5.91 2.66 4.33
C ALA A 180 6.62 2.66 5.68
N ILE A 181 6.55 1.53 6.38
CA ILE A 181 7.30 1.30 7.61
C ILE A 181 8.36 0.22 7.38
N GLU A 182 9.61 0.51 7.71
CA GLU A 182 10.70 -0.45 7.62
C GLU A 182 10.92 -1.13 8.97
N ILE A 183 10.77 -2.45 9.00
CA ILE A 183 11.19 -3.28 10.14
C ILE A 183 12.66 -3.66 9.96
N ARG A 184 13.51 -3.13 10.85
CA ARG A 184 14.95 -3.41 10.89
C ARG A 184 15.22 -4.63 11.75
N VAL A 185 15.17 -5.80 11.12
CA VAL A 185 15.32 -7.10 11.80
C VAL A 185 16.67 -7.23 12.48
N ASP A 186 17.71 -6.64 11.88
CA ASP A 186 19.05 -6.62 12.46
C ASP A 186 19.13 -5.80 13.76
N LEU A 187 18.17 -4.92 14.05
CA LEU A 187 18.15 -4.13 15.29
C LEU A 187 17.32 -4.78 16.40
N LEU A 188 16.52 -5.79 16.09
CA LEU A 188 15.71 -6.52 17.06
C LEU A 188 16.59 -7.31 18.03
N LYS A 189 16.19 -7.36 19.31
CA LYS A 189 16.92 -8.07 20.36
C LYS A 189 16.00 -9.05 21.10
N GLU A 190 16.14 -10.32 20.77
CA GLU A 190 15.46 -11.41 21.48
C GLU A 190 16.25 -11.78 22.75
N THR A 191 15.60 -11.72 23.90
CA THR A 191 16.21 -12.00 25.20
C THR A 191 16.14 -13.49 25.52
N LYS A 192 17.26 -14.09 25.89
CA LYS A 192 17.35 -15.47 26.37
C LYS A 192 16.96 -15.58 27.84
N PRO A 193 16.64 -16.78 28.35
CA PRO A 193 16.31 -16.99 29.76
C PRO A 193 17.40 -16.53 30.75
N ASP A 194 18.67 -16.49 30.33
CA ASP A 194 19.81 -16.03 31.14
C ASP A 194 20.02 -14.50 31.11
N GLY A 195 19.17 -13.77 30.40
CA GLY A 195 19.25 -12.31 30.25
C GLY A 195 20.22 -11.82 29.17
N SER A 196 20.93 -12.72 28.49
CA SER A 196 21.71 -12.38 27.30
C SER A 196 20.82 -12.30 26.06
N PHE A 197 21.33 -11.78 24.95
CA PHE A 197 20.58 -11.69 23.69
C PHE A 197 21.02 -12.77 22.70
N ASN A 198 20.10 -13.20 21.84
CA ASN A 198 20.47 -13.92 20.63
C ASN A 198 21.30 -13.03 19.71
N GLU A 199 22.32 -13.60 19.05
CA GLU A 199 23.13 -12.89 18.05
C GLU A 199 22.28 -12.54 16.83
N VAL A 200 21.45 -13.49 16.40
CA VAL A 200 20.42 -13.29 15.38
C VAL A 200 19.07 -13.66 16.01
N PRO A 201 18.07 -12.76 16.02
CA PRO A 201 16.76 -13.06 16.59
C PRO A 201 16.10 -14.20 15.81
N SER A 202 15.49 -15.15 16.51
CA SER A 202 14.82 -16.31 15.93
C SER A 202 13.69 -15.91 14.98
N LEU A 203 13.40 -16.74 13.96
CA LEU A 203 12.28 -16.48 13.05
C LEU A 203 10.94 -16.41 13.78
N GLN A 204 10.77 -17.14 14.88
CA GLN A 204 9.59 -17.05 15.72
C GLN A 204 9.44 -15.64 16.31
N TYR A 205 10.50 -15.12 16.94
CA TYR A 205 10.50 -13.77 17.50
C TYR A 205 10.31 -12.70 16.41
N VAL A 206 11.03 -12.79 15.29
CA VAL A 206 10.86 -11.83 14.18
C VAL A 206 9.43 -11.86 13.62
N GLY A 207 8.83 -13.04 13.49
CA GLY A 207 7.45 -13.21 13.04
C GLY A 207 6.44 -12.57 14.00
N GLU A 208 6.63 -12.74 15.31
CA GLU A 208 5.83 -12.06 16.34
C GLU A 208 5.94 -10.54 16.23
N GLN A 209 7.17 -10.02 16.09
CA GLN A 209 7.43 -8.59 15.98
C GLN A 209 6.78 -7.99 14.72
N LEU A 210 6.85 -8.70 13.59
CA LEU A 210 6.19 -8.32 12.35
C LEU A 210 4.66 -8.34 12.49
N MET A 211 4.08 -9.40 13.05
CA MET A 211 2.64 -9.52 13.31
C MET A 211 2.15 -8.34 14.16
N THR A 212 2.83 -8.10 15.30
CA THR A 212 2.51 -7.02 16.24
C THR A 212 2.58 -5.64 15.56
N LEU A 213 3.57 -5.41 14.70
CA LEU A 213 3.68 -4.18 13.92
C LEU A 213 2.48 -4.03 12.98
N ARG A 214 2.21 -5.05 12.17
CA ARG A 214 1.16 -5.03 11.15
C ARG A 214 -0.22 -4.81 11.76
N GLN A 215 -0.52 -5.40 12.91
CA GLN A 215 -1.80 -5.21 13.61
C GLN A 215 -2.04 -3.75 14.07
N ARG A 216 -1.01 -2.89 14.06
CA ARG A 216 -1.08 -1.51 14.55
C ARG A 216 -0.89 -0.43 13.49
N THR A 217 -0.63 -0.80 12.24
CA THR A 217 -0.49 0.18 11.13
C THR A 217 -1.08 -0.35 9.84
N GLU A 218 -1.56 0.54 8.97
CA GLU A 218 -1.99 0.21 7.60
C GLU A 218 -0.87 0.34 6.56
N LEU A 219 0.25 0.95 6.95
CA LEU A 219 1.34 1.19 6.01
C LEU A 219 1.93 -0.13 5.49
N PRO A 220 2.30 -0.18 4.19
CA PRO A 220 3.11 -1.25 3.64
C PRO A 220 4.40 -1.45 4.45
N VAL A 221 4.77 -2.71 4.69
CA VAL A 221 5.98 -3.07 5.42
C VAL A 221 7.15 -3.31 4.47
N ILE A 222 8.29 -2.71 4.78
CA ILE A 222 9.59 -3.03 4.20
C ILE A 222 10.35 -3.87 5.22
N PHE A 223 10.64 -5.11 4.86
CA PHE A 223 11.44 -6.02 5.69
C PHE A 223 12.92 -5.92 5.33
N THR A 224 13.76 -5.56 6.31
CA THR A 224 15.19 -5.30 6.07
C THR A 224 16.07 -6.07 7.04
N THR A 225 16.95 -6.90 6.49
CA THR A 225 18.11 -7.50 7.18
C THR A 225 19.37 -6.74 6.74
N ARG A 226 19.77 -5.69 7.46
CA ARG A 226 20.97 -4.90 7.09
C ARG A 226 22.23 -5.61 7.58
N CYS A 227 23.19 -5.86 6.69
CA CYS A 227 24.43 -6.55 7.08
C CYS A 227 25.41 -5.66 7.86
N THR A 228 26.38 -6.29 8.55
CA THR A 228 27.41 -5.59 9.32
C THR A 228 28.30 -4.67 8.47
N LYS A 229 28.62 -5.02 7.22
CA LYS A 229 29.41 -4.17 6.31
C LYS A 229 28.65 -2.92 5.86
N GLU A 230 27.32 -2.98 5.82
CA GLU A 230 26.43 -1.87 5.50
C GLU A 230 25.86 -1.21 6.77
N ASN A 231 26.61 -1.23 7.88
CA ASN A 231 26.27 -0.60 9.17
C ASN A 231 24.97 -1.10 9.82
N GLY A 232 24.60 -2.35 9.55
CA GLY A 232 23.62 -3.11 10.31
C GLY A 232 24.26 -4.04 11.33
N ARG A 233 23.50 -5.04 11.76
CA ARG A 233 23.97 -6.08 12.71
C ARG A 233 23.81 -7.51 12.19
N PHE A 234 23.20 -7.72 11.02
CA PHE A 234 22.98 -9.06 10.50
C PHE A 234 24.31 -9.67 10.00
N PRO A 235 24.67 -10.90 10.42
CA PRO A 235 25.99 -11.47 10.17
C PRO A 235 26.16 -11.96 8.74
N MET A 236 27.33 -11.68 8.13
CA MET A 236 27.61 -11.95 6.70
C MET A 236 28.20 -13.34 6.41
N ASP A 237 28.51 -14.12 7.45
CA ASP A 237 29.27 -15.36 7.33
C ASP A 237 28.47 -16.49 6.66
N ASP A 238 27.13 -16.43 6.75
CA ASP A 238 26.21 -17.36 6.09
C ASP A 238 25.18 -16.62 5.22
N PRO A 239 25.40 -16.54 3.90
CA PRO A 239 24.43 -15.96 2.97
C PRO A 239 23.08 -16.69 2.92
N ASN A 240 23.02 -17.98 3.27
CA ASN A 240 21.74 -18.71 3.29
C ASN A 240 20.85 -18.23 4.42
N LEU A 241 21.43 -17.84 5.56
CA LEU A 241 20.68 -17.24 6.66
C LEU A 241 19.95 -15.97 6.21
N PHE A 242 20.61 -15.09 5.45
CA PHE A 242 19.95 -13.92 4.86
C PHE A 242 18.80 -14.32 3.94
N TYR A 243 19.05 -15.29 3.05
CA TYR A 243 18.03 -15.80 2.15
C TYR A 243 16.82 -16.33 2.92
N ASP A 244 17.02 -17.10 3.98
CA ASP A 244 15.95 -17.72 4.76
C ASP A 244 15.05 -16.66 5.42
N TYR A 245 15.63 -15.58 5.96
CA TYR A 245 14.86 -14.48 6.56
C TYR A 245 14.13 -13.65 5.50
N LEU A 246 14.76 -13.36 4.37
CA LEU A 246 14.12 -12.60 3.29
C LEU A 246 13.01 -13.41 2.61
N TYR A 247 13.23 -14.70 2.40
CA TYR A 247 12.19 -15.60 1.88
C TYR A 247 11.05 -15.74 2.88
N ARG A 248 11.36 -15.81 4.19
CA ARG A 248 10.34 -15.80 5.23
C ARG A 248 9.47 -14.54 5.18
N ALA A 249 10.06 -13.36 4.98
CA ALA A 249 9.32 -12.12 4.86
C ALA A 249 8.34 -12.13 3.66
N VAL A 250 8.72 -12.76 2.54
CA VAL A 250 7.81 -12.99 1.42
C VAL A 250 6.64 -13.87 1.84
N GLN A 251 6.91 -14.98 2.54
CA GLN A 251 5.86 -15.90 3.02
C GLN A 251 4.95 -15.24 4.07
N TRP A 252 5.45 -14.32 4.89
CA TRP A 252 4.64 -13.50 5.81
C TRP A 252 3.89 -12.36 5.10
N GLY A 253 4.01 -12.24 3.78
CA GLY A 253 3.27 -11.26 2.99
C GLY A 253 3.75 -9.83 3.22
N CYS A 254 5.05 -9.62 3.47
CA CYS A 254 5.62 -8.27 3.47
C CYS A 254 5.52 -7.65 2.06
N GLU A 255 5.07 -6.40 1.98
CA GLU A 255 4.92 -5.70 0.71
C GLU A 255 6.28 -5.49 0.03
N TYR A 256 7.33 -5.21 0.81
CA TYR A 256 8.69 -5.04 0.29
C TYR A 256 9.71 -5.85 1.10
N ILE A 257 10.74 -6.32 0.41
CA ILE A 257 11.96 -6.89 1.02
C ILE A 257 13.19 -6.10 0.53
N ASP A 258 14.08 -5.71 1.44
CA ASP A 258 15.36 -5.04 1.12
C ASP A 258 16.45 -6.10 0.95
N VAL A 259 16.90 -6.28 -0.30
CA VAL A 259 17.85 -7.33 -0.71
C VAL A 259 19.16 -6.66 -1.10
N GLU A 260 20.20 -6.87 -0.29
CA GLU A 260 21.50 -6.23 -0.52
C GLU A 260 22.27 -6.87 -1.69
N LEU A 261 23.01 -6.04 -2.45
CA LEU A 261 23.75 -6.47 -3.64
C LEU A 261 24.89 -7.44 -3.35
N TRP A 262 25.44 -7.44 -2.14
CA TRP A 262 26.50 -8.38 -1.76
C TRP A 262 26.00 -9.83 -1.72
N LEU A 263 24.69 -10.05 -1.53
CA LEU A 263 24.10 -11.38 -1.51
C LEU A 263 24.40 -12.09 -2.85
N PRO A 264 24.86 -13.36 -2.84
CA PRO A 264 25.17 -14.10 -4.05
C PRO A 264 24.04 -14.04 -5.08
N GLU A 265 24.39 -13.87 -6.35
CA GLU A 265 23.41 -13.69 -7.41
C GLU A 265 22.39 -14.84 -7.49
N GLU A 266 22.84 -16.07 -7.25
CA GLU A 266 21.96 -17.24 -7.21
C GLU A 266 20.81 -17.07 -6.21
N LEU A 267 21.11 -16.58 -5.00
CA LEU A 267 20.11 -16.34 -3.95
C LEU A 267 19.20 -15.17 -4.30
N ARG A 268 19.75 -14.08 -4.86
CA ARG A 268 18.95 -12.93 -5.35
C ARG A 268 17.97 -13.34 -6.45
N ARG A 269 18.44 -14.14 -7.42
CA ARG A 269 17.61 -14.70 -8.49
C ARG A 269 16.51 -15.61 -7.92
N LYS A 270 16.86 -16.45 -6.96
CA LYS A 270 15.91 -17.35 -6.29
C LYS A 270 14.80 -16.55 -5.58
N LEU A 271 15.15 -15.54 -4.78
CA LEU A 271 14.18 -14.61 -4.18
C LEU A 271 13.29 -13.95 -5.23
N ALA A 272 13.88 -13.43 -6.31
CA ALA A 272 13.12 -12.78 -7.38
C ALA A 272 12.11 -13.71 -8.06
N SER A 273 12.44 -15.01 -8.21
CA SER A 273 11.53 -16.00 -8.77
C SER A 273 10.41 -16.43 -7.81
N GLN A 274 10.59 -16.21 -6.50
CA GLN A 274 9.67 -16.67 -5.47
C GLN A 274 8.99 -15.52 -4.70
N LYS A 275 9.18 -14.26 -5.10
CA LYS A 275 8.70 -13.08 -4.38
C LYS A 275 7.18 -12.91 -4.31
N GLY A 276 6.42 -13.69 -5.09
CA GLY A 276 4.96 -13.56 -5.17
C GLY A 276 4.54 -12.11 -5.45
N ASN A 277 3.67 -11.56 -4.61
CA ASN A 277 3.22 -10.17 -4.71
C ASN A 277 4.20 -9.15 -4.08
N SER A 278 5.20 -9.59 -3.31
CA SER A 278 6.22 -8.72 -2.72
C SER A 278 7.11 -8.08 -3.78
N LYS A 279 7.68 -6.92 -3.42
CA LYS A 279 8.62 -6.16 -4.27
C LYS A 279 10.01 -6.12 -3.66
N ILE A 280 11.03 -6.28 -4.51
CA ILE A 280 12.43 -6.26 -4.10
C ILE A 280 12.96 -4.83 -4.18
N ILE A 281 13.44 -4.31 -3.05
CA ILE A 281 14.31 -3.14 -3.02
C ILE A 281 15.74 -3.66 -3.07
N SER A 282 16.39 -3.56 -4.23
CA SER A 282 17.80 -3.94 -4.36
C SER A 282 18.67 -2.86 -3.74
N ALA A 283 19.35 -3.18 -2.64
CA ALA A 283 20.05 -2.19 -1.82
C ALA A 283 21.58 -2.28 -1.92
N PHE A 284 22.22 -1.13 -1.79
CA PHE A 284 23.66 -0.99 -1.64
C PHE A 284 23.96 0.22 -0.74
N HIS A 285 24.88 0.04 0.20
CA HIS A 285 25.35 1.13 1.04
C HIS A 285 26.88 1.22 1.04
N ASP A 286 27.42 2.40 0.75
CA ASP A 286 28.84 2.70 0.96
C ASP A 286 29.04 3.53 2.23
N PHE A 287 29.80 2.97 3.18
CA PHE A 287 30.27 3.66 4.39
C PHE A 287 31.75 4.02 4.32
N SER A 288 32.44 3.73 3.21
CA SER A 288 33.88 4.01 3.09
C SER A 288 34.17 5.50 2.96
N GLY A 289 33.21 6.29 2.47
CA GLY A 289 33.39 7.72 2.17
C GLY A 289 34.18 7.98 0.90
N ASN A 290 34.53 6.93 0.14
CA ASN A 290 35.33 7.02 -1.08
C ASN A 290 34.51 6.76 -2.35
N PHE A 291 33.22 6.42 -2.23
CA PHE A 291 32.36 6.17 -3.38
C PHE A 291 32.19 7.41 -4.25
N LYS A 292 32.20 7.22 -5.57
CA LYS A 292 32.05 8.30 -6.56
C LYS A 292 30.88 7.99 -7.48
N TRP A 293 29.86 8.85 -7.44
CA TRP A 293 28.68 8.76 -8.30
C TRP A 293 29.01 8.90 -9.79
N THR A 294 30.13 9.56 -10.12
CA THR A 294 30.65 9.73 -11.48
C THR A 294 31.42 8.50 -11.99
N SER A 295 31.67 7.50 -11.16
CA SER A 295 32.45 6.32 -11.55
C SER A 295 31.63 5.35 -12.39
N PRO A 296 32.28 4.58 -13.30
CA PRO A 296 31.63 3.45 -13.98
C PRO A 296 31.10 2.38 -13.01
N ASP A 297 31.69 2.29 -11.81
CA ASP A 297 31.26 1.37 -10.76
C ASP A 297 29.85 1.70 -10.27
N ALA A 298 29.50 2.99 -10.13
CA ALA A 298 28.16 3.40 -9.73
C ALA A 298 27.08 2.91 -10.71
N GLN A 299 27.33 3.08 -12.02
CA GLN A 299 26.43 2.59 -13.05
C GLN A 299 26.34 1.05 -13.03
N ARG A 300 27.47 0.36 -12.89
CA ARG A 300 27.48 -1.11 -12.81
C ARG A 300 26.67 -1.63 -11.62
N LEU A 301 26.78 -1.00 -10.46
CA LEU A 301 25.98 -1.36 -9.27
C LEU A 301 24.49 -1.15 -9.50
N PHE A 302 24.11 -0.04 -10.15
CA PHE A 302 22.72 0.17 -10.54
C PHE A 302 22.23 -0.94 -11.47
N GLU A 303 22.97 -1.25 -12.53
CA GLU A 303 22.63 -2.29 -13.51
C GLU A 303 22.49 -3.67 -12.85
N GLN A 304 23.40 -4.01 -11.93
CA GLN A 304 23.33 -5.25 -11.14
C GLN A 304 22.08 -5.32 -10.26
N GLY A 305 21.69 -4.21 -9.65
CA GLY A 305 20.47 -4.13 -8.85
C GLY A 305 19.21 -4.17 -9.69
N ALA A 306 19.25 -3.58 -10.87
CA ALA A 306 18.12 -3.52 -11.79
C ALA A 306 17.70 -4.89 -12.34
N VAL A 307 18.60 -5.90 -12.32
CA VAL A 307 18.28 -7.25 -12.81
C VAL A 307 17.15 -7.91 -12.02
N TYR A 308 17.14 -7.74 -10.69
CA TYR A 308 16.20 -8.43 -9.80
C TYR A 308 15.40 -7.49 -8.90
N GLY A 309 15.76 -6.21 -8.83
CA GLY A 309 15.09 -5.19 -8.05
C GLY A 309 13.87 -4.60 -8.75
N ASP A 310 12.79 -4.43 -7.99
CA ASP A 310 11.65 -3.59 -8.41
C ASP A 310 11.88 -2.11 -8.09
N VAL A 311 12.83 -1.82 -7.20
CA VAL A 311 13.41 -0.49 -6.89
C VAL A 311 14.91 -0.70 -6.68
N VAL A 312 15.75 0.20 -7.20
CA VAL A 312 17.19 0.19 -6.90
C VAL A 312 17.48 1.28 -5.88
N LYS A 313 18.05 0.90 -4.74
CA LYS A 313 18.41 1.76 -3.62
C LYS A 313 19.93 1.81 -3.48
N MET A 314 20.53 2.98 -3.66
CA MET A 314 21.96 3.19 -3.44
C MET A 314 22.18 4.36 -2.50
N ILE A 315 22.94 4.12 -1.44
CA ILE A 315 23.19 5.11 -0.39
C ILE A 315 24.69 5.23 -0.15
N ALA A 316 25.24 6.44 -0.19
CA ALA A 316 26.68 6.65 -0.02
C ALA A 316 26.98 7.66 1.10
N LEU A 317 28.01 7.41 1.90
CA LEU A 317 28.54 8.42 2.81
C LEU A 317 29.34 9.44 2.01
N VAL A 318 29.04 10.73 2.22
CA VAL A 318 29.73 11.83 1.53
C VAL A 318 30.27 12.84 2.53
N SER A 319 31.23 13.64 2.07
CA SER A 319 31.90 14.65 2.90
C SER A 319 31.79 16.06 2.33
N THR A 320 31.29 16.21 1.10
CA THR A 320 31.21 17.50 0.40
C THR A 320 29.84 17.74 -0.23
N MET A 321 29.50 19.01 -0.47
CA MET A 321 28.28 19.38 -1.20
C MET A 321 28.31 18.92 -2.66
N GLN A 322 29.50 18.91 -3.28
CA GLN A 322 29.69 18.54 -4.69
C GLN A 322 29.17 17.14 -4.98
N GLU A 323 29.34 16.20 -4.05
CA GLU A 323 28.90 14.81 -4.17
C GLU A 323 27.37 14.67 -4.23
N ASN A 324 26.60 15.66 -3.76
CA ASN A 324 25.15 15.71 -4.00
C ASN A 324 24.81 16.06 -5.45
N TYR A 325 25.55 17.01 -6.05
CA TYR A 325 25.34 17.36 -7.46
C TYR A 325 25.73 16.19 -8.37
N GLU A 326 26.78 15.46 -8.03
CA GLU A 326 27.17 14.24 -8.74
C GLU A 326 26.09 13.16 -8.65
N LEU A 327 25.47 12.96 -7.48
CA LEU A 327 24.33 12.05 -7.32
C LEU A 327 23.13 12.49 -8.18
N GLU A 328 22.77 13.77 -8.19
CA GLU A 328 21.64 14.23 -9.00
C GLU A 328 21.92 14.17 -10.51
N TYR A 329 23.18 14.38 -10.92
CA TYR A 329 23.60 14.12 -12.30
C TYR A 329 23.48 12.63 -12.65
N PHE A 330 23.97 11.74 -11.77
CA PHE A 330 23.83 10.29 -11.93
C PHE A 330 22.35 9.88 -12.02
N ARG A 331 21.50 10.41 -11.13
CA ARG A 331 20.04 10.16 -11.13
C ARG A 331 19.42 10.54 -12.48
N SER A 332 19.78 11.70 -13.04
CA SER A 332 19.29 12.16 -14.34
C SER A 332 19.68 11.20 -15.48
N ILE A 333 20.93 10.71 -15.50
CA ILE A 333 21.40 9.73 -16.47
C ILE A 333 20.61 8.42 -16.33
N ILE A 334 20.52 7.89 -15.12
CA ILE A 334 19.84 6.62 -14.86
C ILE A 334 18.36 6.69 -15.26
N GLN A 335 17.65 7.75 -14.85
CA GLN A 335 16.22 7.88 -15.14
C GLN A 335 15.90 8.15 -16.62
N SER A 336 16.82 8.76 -17.37
CA SER A 336 16.66 8.95 -18.82
C SER A 336 17.03 7.69 -19.62
N THR A 337 17.95 6.88 -19.11
CA THR A 337 18.42 5.65 -19.77
C THR A 337 17.52 4.45 -19.44
N TYR A 338 17.05 4.35 -18.20
CA TYR A 338 16.31 3.21 -17.67
C TYR A 338 14.92 3.65 -17.20
N PRO A 339 13.84 3.31 -17.92
CA PRO A 339 12.48 3.66 -17.50
C PRO A 339 12.02 2.87 -16.26
N TYR A 340 12.65 1.74 -15.98
CA TYR A 340 12.39 0.86 -14.84
C TYR A 340 13.63 0.01 -14.55
N PRO A 341 13.93 -0.33 -13.27
CA PRO A 341 13.24 0.08 -12.05
C PRO A 341 13.54 1.54 -11.64
N PRO A 342 12.66 2.17 -10.83
CA PRO A 342 12.92 3.49 -10.28
C PRO A 342 14.13 3.47 -9.34
N PHE A 343 14.85 4.59 -9.32
CA PHE A 343 16.06 4.79 -8.53
C PHE A 343 15.81 5.61 -7.26
N SER A 344 16.07 5.00 -6.10
CA SER A 344 16.18 5.65 -4.78
C SER A 344 17.66 5.88 -4.47
N GLY A 345 18.08 7.13 -4.44
CA GLY A 345 19.49 7.49 -4.26
C GLY A 345 19.61 8.58 -3.21
N LEU A 346 20.47 8.42 -2.22
CA LEU A 346 20.75 9.50 -1.26
C LEU A 346 22.16 9.40 -0.70
N ASN A 347 22.65 10.52 -0.22
CA ASN A 347 23.89 10.64 0.50
C ASN A 347 23.66 10.74 2.01
N MET A 348 24.51 10.07 2.79
CA MET A 348 24.51 10.10 4.26
C MET A 348 25.35 11.26 4.80
N GLY A 349 25.18 11.52 6.10
CA GLY A 349 25.86 12.59 6.80
C GLY A 349 25.16 13.94 6.65
N PRO A 350 25.54 14.94 7.47
CA PRO A 350 24.93 16.28 7.39
C PRO A 350 25.03 16.91 6.00
N MET A 351 26.17 16.72 5.30
CA MET A 351 26.35 17.23 3.94
C MET A 351 25.39 16.58 2.93
N GLY A 352 24.90 15.37 3.19
CA GLY A 352 23.99 14.64 2.30
C GLY A 352 22.52 15.10 2.36
N GLN A 353 22.15 16.02 3.27
CA GLN A 353 20.76 16.43 3.47
C GLN A 353 20.06 16.94 2.20
N LEU A 354 20.78 17.60 1.29
CA LEU A 354 20.25 18.05 0.00
C LEU A 354 19.67 16.86 -0.80
N SER A 355 20.44 15.77 -0.93
CA SER A 355 20.00 14.57 -1.66
C SER A 355 18.76 13.92 -1.04
N ARG A 356 18.59 13.99 0.29
CA ARG A 356 17.39 13.48 0.97
C ARG A 356 16.14 14.26 0.58
N ALA A 357 16.25 15.59 0.49
CA ALA A 357 15.12 16.43 0.06
C ALA A 357 14.74 16.18 -1.40
N LEU A 358 15.73 15.97 -2.27
CA LEU A 358 15.52 15.78 -3.71
C LEU A 358 15.10 14.35 -4.09
N ASN A 359 15.49 13.34 -3.31
CA ASN A 359 15.08 11.97 -3.53
C ASN A 359 13.55 11.82 -3.52
N LYS A 360 13.03 11.02 -4.46
CA LYS A 360 11.57 10.87 -4.69
C LYS A 360 11.04 9.50 -4.27
N ILE A 361 11.90 8.51 -4.12
CA ILE A 361 11.49 7.12 -3.91
C ILE A 361 11.96 6.69 -2.53
N PHE A 362 11.02 6.38 -1.64
CA PHE A 362 11.30 5.83 -0.30
C PHE A 362 12.40 6.57 0.47
N THR A 363 12.33 7.90 0.53
CA THR A 363 13.27 8.69 1.35
C THR A 363 13.11 8.29 2.82
N PRO A 364 14.16 7.75 3.47
CA PRO A 364 14.10 7.41 4.89
C PRO A 364 14.00 8.68 5.73
N ILE A 365 12.93 8.79 6.51
CA ILE A 365 12.67 9.88 7.45
C ILE A 365 12.91 9.45 8.89
N THR A 366 13.11 10.44 9.77
CA THR A 366 13.17 10.25 11.23
C THR A 366 11.99 10.93 11.91
N HIS A 367 11.81 10.64 13.20
CA HIS A 367 10.85 11.32 14.06
C HIS A 367 11.49 11.58 15.44
N PRO A 368 11.24 12.72 16.11
CA PRO A 368 11.83 13.04 17.42
C PRO A 368 11.56 12.01 18.53
N LEU A 369 10.49 11.22 18.40
CA LEU A 369 10.14 10.15 19.34
C LEU A 369 10.88 8.81 19.07
N LEU A 370 11.68 8.71 18.01
CA LEU A 370 12.51 7.53 17.79
C LEU A 370 13.71 7.53 18.76
N PRO A 371 14.07 6.38 19.34
CA PRO A 371 15.17 6.28 20.31
C PRO A 371 16.53 6.47 19.64
N LEU A 372 16.64 6.11 18.36
CA LEU A 372 17.85 6.16 17.57
C LEU A 372 17.53 6.68 16.17
N ILE A 373 18.36 7.58 15.69
CA ILE A 373 18.39 7.98 14.29
C ILE A 373 19.07 6.85 13.50
N ALA A 374 18.41 6.29 12.49
CA ALA A 374 18.90 5.11 11.77
C ALA A 374 20.18 5.40 10.96
N ALA A 375 20.37 6.64 10.50
CA ALA A 375 21.58 7.08 9.80
C ALA A 375 21.87 8.57 10.02
N PRO A 376 23.15 9.00 10.08
CA PRO A 376 23.52 10.40 10.24
C PRO A 376 22.90 11.32 9.16
N GLY A 377 22.43 12.49 9.58
CA GLY A 377 21.85 13.50 8.69
C GLY A 377 20.43 13.19 8.20
N GLN A 378 19.72 12.22 8.78
CA GLN A 378 18.29 12.00 8.50
C GLN A 378 17.46 13.25 8.87
N LEU A 379 16.37 13.43 8.12
CA LEU A 379 15.41 14.52 8.27
C LEU A 379 14.02 13.91 8.47
N SER A 380 13.16 14.56 9.24
CA SER A 380 11.73 14.28 9.28
C SER A 380 11.03 14.68 7.98
N ALA A 381 9.81 14.19 7.76
CA ALA A 381 8.99 14.61 6.62
C ALA A 381 8.75 16.13 6.62
N ALA A 382 8.51 16.70 7.80
CA ALA A 382 8.32 18.13 7.99
C ALA A 382 9.56 18.96 7.59
N GLU A 383 10.75 18.54 8.03
CA GLU A 383 12.01 19.20 7.66
C GLU A 383 12.28 19.11 6.15
N ILE A 384 12.00 17.96 5.52
CA ILE A 384 12.13 17.80 4.07
C ILE A 384 11.19 18.76 3.32
N ASN A 385 9.92 18.84 3.73
CA ASN A 385 8.95 19.73 3.09
C ASN A 385 9.35 21.21 3.26
N SER A 386 9.83 21.58 4.45
CA SER A 386 10.34 22.92 4.74
C SER A 386 11.55 23.27 3.85
N ALA A 387 12.52 22.37 3.74
CA ALA A 387 13.69 22.56 2.89
C ALA A 387 13.30 22.71 1.40
N LEU A 388 12.37 21.87 0.91
CA LEU A 388 11.86 21.96 -0.45
C LEU A 388 11.15 23.29 -0.71
N HIS A 389 10.37 23.77 0.26
CA HIS A 389 9.72 25.06 0.16
C HIS A 389 10.73 26.21 0.10
N SER A 390 11.73 26.22 0.98
CA SER A 390 12.79 27.24 0.99
C SER A 390 13.60 27.26 -0.31
N MET A 391 13.77 26.11 -0.97
CA MET A 391 14.44 26.00 -2.27
C MET A 391 13.53 26.26 -3.48
N GLY A 392 12.26 26.63 -3.26
CA GLY A 392 11.28 26.83 -4.33
C GLY A 392 10.85 25.55 -5.06
N GLN A 393 11.26 24.37 -4.57
CA GLN A 393 10.89 23.06 -5.11
C GLN A 393 9.50 22.59 -4.64
N MET A 394 8.94 23.26 -3.64
CA MET A 394 7.56 23.11 -3.19
C MET A 394 6.90 24.50 -3.10
N PRO A 395 6.33 25.01 -4.20
CA PRO A 395 5.64 26.29 -4.17
C PRO A 395 4.43 26.22 -3.22
N LYS A 396 4.16 27.34 -2.55
CA LYS A 396 2.91 27.51 -1.79
C LYS A 396 1.74 27.44 -2.75
N LEU A 397 0.68 26.74 -2.33
CA LEU A 397 -0.57 26.59 -3.07
C LEU A 397 -1.74 26.93 -2.15
N ASP A 398 -2.81 27.43 -2.74
CA ASP A 398 -4.06 27.69 -2.05
C ASP A 398 -4.99 26.49 -2.23
N MET A 399 -5.23 25.77 -1.13
CA MET A 399 -6.17 24.66 -1.06
C MET A 399 -7.53 25.18 -0.61
N TYR A 400 -8.57 24.85 -1.35
CA TYR A 400 -9.91 25.39 -1.09
C TYR A 400 -10.83 24.37 -0.43
N CYS A 401 -11.69 24.86 0.46
CA CYS A 401 -12.75 24.08 1.08
C CYS A 401 -14.07 24.83 0.89
N PHE A 402 -15.06 24.21 0.25
CA PHE A 402 -16.39 24.79 0.02
C PHE A 402 -17.42 24.19 0.97
N GLY A 403 -18.28 25.05 1.51
CA GLY A 403 -19.34 24.73 2.48
C GLY A 403 -18.99 25.09 3.91
N SER A 404 -19.83 24.67 4.86
CA SER A 404 -19.71 24.96 6.30
C SER A 404 -18.62 24.12 7.00
N MET A 405 -17.43 24.10 6.40
CA MET A 405 -16.27 23.29 6.77
C MET A 405 -15.64 23.72 8.10
N ARG A 406 -15.76 25.01 8.44
CA ARG A 406 -15.34 25.53 9.75
C ARG A 406 -16.32 25.11 10.85
N ALA A 407 -17.62 25.22 10.60
CA ALA A 407 -18.66 24.84 11.57
C ALA A 407 -18.62 23.34 11.91
N THR A 408 -18.19 22.48 10.99
CA THR A 408 -18.06 21.02 11.20
C THR A 408 -16.70 20.60 11.77
N GLY A 409 -15.75 21.52 11.95
CA GLY A 409 -14.38 21.23 12.41
C GLY A 409 -13.47 20.59 11.36
N GLN A 410 -13.96 20.30 10.15
CA GLN A 410 -13.17 19.71 9.06
C GLN A 410 -12.04 20.64 8.60
N ALA A 411 -12.25 21.96 8.61
CA ALA A 411 -11.19 22.92 8.29
C ALA A 411 -10.00 22.83 9.25
N MET A 412 -10.25 22.69 10.56
CA MET A 412 -9.20 22.54 11.57
C MET A 412 -8.41 21.25 11.38
N PHE A 413 -9.09 20.17 10.96
CA PHE A 413 -8.43 18.91 10.62
C PHE A 413 -7.44 19.10 9.46
N PHE A 414 -7.87 19.71 8.34
CA PHE A 414 -6.98 19.98 7.21
C PHE A 414 -5.83 20.91 7.58
N GLU A 415 -6.10 22.00 8.30
CA GLU A 415 -5.07 22.93 8.81
C GLU A 415 -4.04 22.18 9.67
N LYS A 416 -4.49 21.28 10.56
CA LYS A 416 -3.60 20.45 11.36
C LYS A 416 -2.74 19.52 10.50
N CYS A 417 -3.31 18.83 9.51
CA CYS A 417 -2.55 17.96 8.60
C CYS A 417 -1.48 18.72 7.81
N ILE A 418 -1.81 19.92 7.32
CA ILE A 418 -0.86 20.80 6.60
C ILE A 418 0.29 21.21 7.53
N ASN A 419 -0.05 21.67 8.74
CA ASN A 419 0.93 22.16 9.71
C ASN A 419 1.85 21.06 10.24
N GLU A 420 1.32 19.89 10.57
CA GLU A 420 2.08 18.75 11.10
C GLU A 420 3.18 18.30 10.13
N LEU A 421 2.89 18.36 8.83
CA LEU A 421 3.84 18.01 7.77
C LEU A 421 4.66 19.20 7.28
N SER A 422 4.52 20.38 7.90
CA SER A 422 5.15 21.63 7.46
C SER A 422 4.98 21.89 5.95
N LEU A 423 3.79 21.58 5.44
CA LEU A 423 3.44 21.88 4.05
C LEU A 423 3.18 23.39 3.94
N PRO A 424 3.69 24.07 2.90
CA PRO A 424 3.58 25.52 2.78
C PRO A 424 2.20 26.00 2.31
N HIS A 425 1.27 25.07 2.10
CA HIS A 425 -0.04 25.34 1.53
C HIS A 425 -0.93 26.12 2.50
N GLN A 426 -1.85 26.90 1.96
CA GLN A 426 -2.84 27.64 2.75
C GLN A 426 -4.23 27.07 2.50
N LEU A 427 -4.99 26.87 3.58
CA LEU A 427 -6.39 26.50 3.48
C LEU A 427 -7.28 27.75 3.38
N VAL A 428 -8.11 27.81 2.33
CA VAL A 428 -9.09 28.88 2.10
C VAL A 428 -10.49 28.28 2.15
N CYS A 429 -11.29 28.68 3.14
CA CYS A 429 -12.66 28.18 3.30
C CYS A 429 -13.68 29.18 2.74
N ILE A 430 -14.61 28.69 1.93
CA ILE A 430 -15.71 29.45 1.32
C ILE A 430 -17.03 28.82 1.78
N GLU A 431 -17.81 29.55 2.58
CA GLU A 431 -19.02 29.01 3.24
C GLU A 431 -20.11 28.53 2.26
N GLN A 432 -20.18 29.10 1.06
CA GLN A 432 -21.17 28.72 0.05
C GLN A 432 -20.53 27.84 -1.03
N SER A 433 -21.04 26.61 -1.19
CA SER A 433 -20.70 25.75 -2.32
C SER A 433 -21.52 26.16 -3.55
N SER A 434 -20.89 26.76 -4.55
CA SER A 434 -21.52 27.06 -5.84
C SER A 434 -20.59 26.73 -7.00
N GLN A 435 -21.18 26.34 -8.15
CA GLN A 435 -20.41 26.07 -9.36
C GLN A 435 -19.65 27.31 -9.85
N ASP A 436 -20.28 28.48 -9.75
CA ASP A 436 -19.67 29.76 -10.13
C ASP A 436 -18.49 30.11 -9.22
N GLY A 437 -18.61 29.84 -7.92
CA GLY A 437 -17.52 30.00 -6.95
C GLY A 437 -16.33 29.11 -7.29
N LEU A 438 -16.57 27.84 -7.59
CA LEU A 438 -15.51 26.94 -8.03
C LEU A 438 -14.90 27.40 -9.36
N ALA A 439 -15.72 27.81 -10.34
CA ALA A 439 -15.27 28.28 -11.65
C ALA A 439 -14.39 29.53 -11.58
N ALA A 440 -14.61 30.39 -10.59
CA ALA A 440 -13.76 31.53 -10.31
C ALA A 440 -12.43 31.09 -9.69
N VAL A 441 -12.48 30.22 -8.68
CA VAL A 441 -11.33 29.79 -7.89
C VAL A 441 -10.34 28.94 -8.69
N VAL A 442 -10.80 28.04 -9.56
CA VAL A 442 -9.91 27.18 -10.37
C VAL A 442 -9.04 27.95 -11.37
N LYS A 443 -9.38 29.22 -11.63
CA LYS A 443 -8.61 30.13 -12.51
C LYS A 443 -7.59 30.97 -11.73
N VAL A 444 -7.63 30.95 -10.40
CA VAL A 444 -6.71 31.70 -9.56
C VAL A 444 -5.31 31.08 -9.68
N PRO A 445 -4.24 31.89 -9.84
CA PRO A 445 -2.87 31.39 -9.78
C PRO A 445 -2.63 30.63 -8.47
N HIS A 446 -1.78 29.59 -8.50
CA HIS A 446 -1.46 28.77 -7.31
C HIS A 446 -2.62 27.96 -6.71
N PHE A 447 -3.73 27.77 -7.44
CA PHE A 447 -4.78 26.84 -7.02
C PHE A 447 -4.23 25.42 -6.80
N GLY A 448 -4.28 24.92 -5.57
CA GLY A 448 -3.72 23.64 -5.16
C GLY A 448 -4.69 22.46 -5.15
N GLY A 449 -5.98 22.73 -5.35
CA GLY A 449 -7.05 21.74 -5.24
C GLY A 449 -8.21 22.23 -4.38
N ALA A 450 -9.30 21.48 -4.37
CA ALA A 450 -10.46 21.82 -3.56
C ALA A 450 -11.16 20.58 -2.99
N TYR A 451 -11.71 20.71 -1.79
CA TYR A 451 -12.74 19.81 -1.26
C TYR A 451 -14.07 20.55 -1.19
N ILE A 452 -15.17 19.87 -1.56
CA ILE A 452 -16.46 20.49 -1.80
C ILE A 452 -17.55 19.70 -1.08
N ASN A 453 -18.18 20.31 -0.09
CA ASN A 453 -19.24 19.68 0.69
C ASN A 453 -20.38 20.69 0.98
N PRO A 454 -21.59 20.52 0.42
CA PRO A 454 -22.04 19.38 -0.39
C PRO A 454 -21.38 19.33 -1.78
N PRO A 455 -21.28 18.15 -2.41
CA PRO A 455 -20.67 17.99 -3.73
C PRO A 455 -21.46 18.70 -4.82
N ILE A 456 -20.79 19.05 -5.92
CA ILE A 456 -21.40 19.68 -7.09
C ILE A 456 -21.67 18.65 -8.20
N ALA A 457 -22.56 18.98 -9.14
CA ALA A 457 -22.84 18.12 -10.30
C ALA A 457 -21.59 17.94 -11.20
N ALA A 458 -21.35 16.71 -11.66
CA ALA A 458 -20.23 16.39 -12.55
C ALA A 458 -20.34 17.01 -13.95
N SER A 459 -21.53 17.48 -14.34
CA SER A 459 -21.75 18.23 -15.57
C SER A 459 -21.29 19.69 -15.49
N ALA A 460 -20.69 20.13 -14.37
CA ALA A 460 -20.21 21.49 -14.20
C ALA A 460 -19.11 21.80 -15.25
N PRO A 461 -19.28 22.85 -16.08
CA PRO A 461 -18.37 23.15 -17.20
C PRO A 461 -17.03 23.74 -16.75
N CYS A 462 -16.79 23.88 -15.44
CA CYS A 462 -15.65 24.59 -14.89
C CYS A 462 -14.36 23.77 -14.81
N LEU A 463 -14.41 22.46 -15.04
CA LEU A 463 -13.25 21.58 -14.98
C LEU A 463 -12.95 20.97 -16.36
N PRO A 464 -11.66 20.91 -16.77
CA PRO A 464 -11.29 20.41 -18.09
C PRO A 464 -11.42 18.88 -18.21
N SER A 465 -11.38 18.18 -17.07
CA SER A 465 -11.52 16.72 -17.03
C SER A 465 -12.16 16.28 -15.72
N ILE A 466 -12.81 15.11 -15.76
CA ILE A 466 -13.42 14.45 -14.61
C ILE A 466 -13.02 12.97 -14.65
N SER A 467 -12.88 12.34 -13.49
CA SER A 467 -12.61 10.91 -13.39
C SER A 467 -13.83 10.08 -13.83
N ASP A 468 -13.58 8.82 -14.21
CA ASP A 468 -14.66 7.88 -14.53
C ASP A 468 -15.59 7.64 -13.33
N ALA A 469 -15.04 7.69 -12.12
CA ALA A 469 -15.81 7.57 -10.89
C ALA A 469 -16.75 8.77 -10.70
N ALA A 470 -16.22 10.00 -10.76
CA ALA A 470 -17.03 11.22 -10.63
C ALA A 470 -18.09 11.32 -11.74
N ALA A 471 -17.73 10.95 -12.97
CA ALA A 471 -18.65 10.90 -14.10
C ALA A 471 -19.80 9.90 -13.88
N SER A 472 -19.48 8.71 -13.37
CA SER A 472 -20.47 7.65 -13.10
C SER A 472 -21.36 7.99 -11.91
N ILE A 473 -20.80 8.58 -10.86
CA ILE A 473 -21.53 9.06 -9.67
C ILE A 473 -22.40 10.27 -10.02
N GLY A 474 -21.99 11.08 -11.01
CA GLY A 474 -22.66 12.32 -11.39
C GLY A 474 -22.34 13.50 -10.47
N GLN A 475 -21.37 13.35 -9.56
CA GLN A 475 -20.99 14.35 -8.56
C GLN A 475 -19.47 14.45 -8.38
N ILE A 476 -19.02 15.66 -8.06
CA ILE A 476 -17.63 16.00 -7.74
C ILE A 476 -17.59 16.56 -6.33
N ASP A 477 -16.82 15.91 -5.45
CA ASP A 477 -16.55 16.38 -4.08
C ASP A 477 -15.11 16.87 -3.92
N THR A 478 -14.25 16.59 -4.90
CA THR A 478 -12.81 16.86 -4.82
C THR A 478 -12.30 17.34 -6.17
N VAL A 479 -11.48 18.38 -6.18
CA VAL A 479 -10.72 18.81 -7.36
C VAL A 479 -9.25 18.59 -7.09
N VAL A 480 -8.63 17.73 -7.90
CA VAL A 480 -7.19 17.44 -7.81
C VAL A 480 -6.46 18.30 -8.84
N ALA A 481 -5.58 19.17 -8.36
CA ALA A 481 -4.60 19.86 -9.19
C ALA A 481 -3.31 19.03 -9.24
N ARG A 482 -2.83 18.72 -10.45
CA ARG A 482 -1.51 18.12 -10.65
C ARG A 482 -0.65 19.07 -11.47
N PHE A 483 0.58 19.24 -11.03
CA PHE A 483 1.57 20.10 -11.65
C PHE A 483 2.64 19.23 -12.31
N ASP A 484 2.80 19.40 -13.62
CA ASP A 484 3.86 18.76 -14.41
C ASP A 484 4.63 19.85 -15.15
N GLY A 485 5.71 20.32 -14.53
CA GLY A 485 6.40 21.54 -14.94
C GLY A 485 5.43 22.74 -14.93
N ASP A 486 5.30 23.41 -16.08
CA ASP A 486 4.40 24.57 -16.24
C ASP A 486 2.95 24.19 -16.53
N LYS A 487 2.64 22.90 -16.69
CA LYS A 487 1.28 22.43 -16.99
C LYS A 487 0.55 22.05 -15.73
N THR A 488 -0.59 22.70 -15.50
CA THR A 488 -1.54 22.33 -14.45
C THR A 488 -2.67 21.52 -15.07
N SER A 489 -2.82 20.26 -14.68
CA SER A 489 -4.01 19.47 -15.00
C SER A 489 -4.97 19.48 -13.82
N LEU A 490 -6.22 19.82 -14.08
CA LEU A 490 -7.30 19.79 -13.09
C LEU A 490 -8.24 18.64 -13.39
N VAL A 491 -8.49 17.79 -12.39
CA VAL A 491 -9.39 16.64 -12.50
C VAL A 491 -10.44 16.72 -11.41
N GLY A 492 -11.71 16.74 -11.81
CA GLY A 492 -12.83 16.54 -10.90
C GLY A 492 -12.93 15.07 -10.47
N GLU A 493 -13.00 14.85 -9.18
CA GLU A 493 -13.00 13.54 -8.54
C GLU A 493 -14.12 13.41 -7.51
N ASN A 494 -14.37 12.16 -7.13
CA ASN A 494 -15.20 11.83 -5.98
C ASN A 494 -14.35 10.98 -5.01
N ALA A 495 -14.09 11.48 -3.82
CA ALA A 495 -13.32 10.82 -2.78
C ALA A 495 -14.22 10.01 -1.83
N THR A 496 -15.50 10.37 -1.72
CA THR A 496 -16.47 9.73 -0.83
C THR A 496 -16.58 8.23 -1.07
N TRP A 497 -16.68 7.79 -2.34
CA TRP A 497 -16.79 6.35 -2.64
C TRP A 497 -15.54 5.55 -2.22
N LYS A 498 -14.35 6.16 -2.26
CA LYS A 498 -13.10 5.53 -1.82
C LYS A 498 -13.12 5.27 -0.31
N GLY A 499 -13.63 6.22 0.45
CA GLY A 499 -13.82 6.06 1.90
C GLY A 499 -14.81 4.95 2.26
N ILE A 500 -15.93 4.87 1.53
CA ILE A 500 -16.92 3.80 1.71
C ILE A 500 -16.30 2.43 1.38
N ARG A 501 -15.62 2.32 0.24
CA ARG A 501 -14.93 1.09 -0.17
C ARG A 501 -13.89 0.64 0.86
N ALA A 502 -13.05 1.57 1.33
CA ALA A 502 -12.05 1.29 2.36
C ALA A 502 -12.68 0.84 3.69
N THR A 503 -13.82 1.41 4.07
CA THR A 503 -14.56 1.02 5.29
C THR A 503 -15.11 -0.41 5.18
N LEU A 504 -15.66 -0.78 4.02
CA LEU A 504 -16.14 -2.15 3.77
C LEU A 504 -14.98 -3.16 3.81
N CYS A 505 -13.90 -2.87 3.08
CA CYS A 505 -12.74 -3.77 2.99
C CYS A 505 -11.86 -3.80 4.25
N ARG A 506 -12.34 -3.23 5.37
CA ARG A 506 -11.58 -3.20 6.61
C ARG A 506 -11.48 -4.59 7.25
N ASP A 507 -12.57 -5.33 7.23
CA ASP A 507 -12.70 -6.62 7.95
C ASP A 507 -12.88 -7.82 6.99
N PHE A 508 -13.01 -7.58 5.68
CA PHE A 508 -13.21 -8.57 4.64
C PHE A 508 -12.36 -8.25 3.40
N VAL A 509 -12.00 -9.26 2.62
CA VAL A 509 -11.31 -9.03 1.33
C VAL A 509 -12.29 -8.44 0.30
N PRO A 510 -11.81 -7.68 -0.72
CA PRO A 510 -12.69 -7.14 -1.76
C PRO A 510 -13.57 -8.17 -2.47
N SER A 511 -13.06 -9.38 -2.73
CA SER A 511 -13.80 -10.44 -3.42
C SER A 511 -14.93 -11.06 -2.59
N ALA A 512 -14.91 -10.97 -1.25
CA ALA A 512 -15.97 -11.50 -0.38
C ALA A 512 -17.34 -10.87 -0.67
N TYR A 513 -17.32 -9.65 -1.22
CA TYR A 513 -18.50 -8.88 -1.57
C TYR A 513 -19.05 -9.20 -2.97
N SER A 514 -18.28 -9.91 -3.80
CA SER A 514 -18.65 -10.16 -5.19
C SER A 514 -19.93 -11.01 -5.28
N GLY A 515 -20.95 -10.51 -5.99
CA GLY A 515 -22.24 -11.21 -6.14
C GLY A 515 -23.14 -11.17 -4.91
N GLN A 516 -22.71 -10.54 -3.81
CA GLN A 516 -23.55 -10.35 -2.63
C GLN A 516 -24.61 -9.28 -2.88
N ALA A 517 -25.80 -9.46 -2.33
CA ALA A 517 -26.84 -8.43 -2.39
C ALA A 517 -26.60 -7.33 -1.35
N ALA A 518 -27.00 -6.10 -1.64
CA ALA A 518 -26.95 -5.00 -0.68
C ALA A 518 -28.25 -4.22 -0.63
N LEU A 519 -28.58 -3.67 0.55
CA LEU A 519 -29.69 -2.77 0.75
C LEU A 519 -29.18 -1.35 0.98
N LEU A 520 -29.69 -0.39 0.21
CA LEU A 520 -29.30 1.00 0.30
C LEU A 520 -30.51 1.88 0.60
N LEU A 521 -30.45 2.55 1.75
CA LEU A 521 -31.48 3.47 2.21
C LEU A 521 -31.01 4.90 2.06
N ALA A 522 -31.78 5.72 1.33
CA ALA A 522 -31.58 7.16 1.27
C ALA A 522 -32.90 7.88 0.96
N SER A 523 -32.97 9.18 1.25
CA SER A 523 -34.13 9.99 0.85
C SER A 523 -34.05 10.41 -0.62
N GLN A 524 -32.85 10.51 -1.18
CA GLN A 524 -32.59 10.95 -2.55
C GLN A 524 -31.41 10.20 -3.16
N GLU A 525 -31.44 10.01 -4.49
CA GLU A 525 -30.36 9.34 -5.24
C GLU A 525 -29.00 10.03 -5.06
N SER A 526 -28.99 11.36 -5.03
CA SER A 526 -27.78 12.17 -4.86
C SER A 526 -27.01 11.87 -3.58
N GLN A 527 -27.68 11.38 -2.53
CA GLN A 527 -27.05 10.99 -1.26
C GLN A 527 -26.48 9.56 -1.30
N ALA A 528 -27.00 8.74 -2.22
CA ALA A 528 -26.67 7.33 -2.37
C ALA A 528 -25.66 7.04 -3.49
N ALA A 529 -25.49 7.96 -4.45
CA ALA A 529 -24.73 7.73 -5.68
C ALA A 529 -23.29 7.25 -5.44
N ALA A 530 -22.57 7.89 -4.52
CA ALA A 530 -21.20 7.48 -4.17
C ALA A 530 -21.16 6.08 -3.51
N ALA A 531 -22.18 5.74 -2.71
CA ALA A 531 -22.31 4.41 -2.12
C ALA A 531 -22.60 3.35 -3.18
N ILE A 532 -23.52 3.61 -4.13
CA ILE A 532 -23.81 2.70 -5.25
C ILE A 532 -22.52 2.41 -6.05
N PHE A 533 -21.74 3.45 -6.34
CA PHE A 533 -20.47 3.27 -7.06
C PHE A 533 -19.46 2.45 -6.24
N ALA A 534 -19.32 2.72 -4.94
CA ALA A 534 -18.45 1.96 -4.06
C ALA A 534 -18.85 0.46 -4.01
N LEU A 535 -20.14 0.17 -3.84
CA LEU A 535 -20.64 -1.20 -3.82
C LEU A 535 -20.35 -1.92 -5.15
N ARG A 536 -20.60 -1.25 -6.27
CA ARG A 536 -20.30 -1.79 -7.61
C ARG A 536 -18.80 -2.02 -7.83
N SER A 537 -17.93 -1.17 -7.30
CA SER A 537 -16.48 -1.36 -7.39
C SER A 537 -15.98 -2.63 -6.67
N LEU A 538 -16.81 -3.18 -5.76
CA LEU A 538 -16.62 -4.46 -5.08
C LEU A 538 -17.43 -5.59 -5.72
N ASN A 539 -18.02 -5.35 -6.90
CA ASN A 539 -18.89 -6.28 -7.61
C ASN A 539 -20.10 -6.78 -6.80
N ILE A 540 -20.61 -5.97 -5.86
CA ILE A 540 -21.85 -6.23 -5.12
C ILE A 540 -23.03 -6.08 -6.06
N GLY A 541 -23.92 -7.07 -6.08
CA GLY A 541 -25.14 -7.05 -6.86
C GLY A 541 -25.97 -8.33 -6.65
N PRO A 542 -27.31 -8.24 -6.53
CA PRO A 542 -28.16 -7.07 -6.79
C PRO A 542 -28.14 -6.01 -5.67
N ILE A 543 -28.19 -4.73 -6.03
CA ILE A 543 -28.31 -3.61 -5.09
C ILE A 543 -29.77 -3.16 -5.02
N TYR A 544 -30.39 -3.26 -3.84
CA TYR A 544 -31.76 -2.86 -3.59
C TYR A 544 -31.86 -1.47 -2.99
N THR A 545 -32.68 -0.58 -3.57
CA THR A 545 -32.84 0.80 -3.07
C THR A 545 -34.17 1.01 -2.35
N ILE A 546 -34.13 1.71 -1.21
CA ILE A 546 -35.30 2.14 -0.43
C ILE A 546 -35.30 3.67 -0.34
N GLY A 547 -36.47 4.27 -0.60
CA GLY A 547 -36.69 5.72 -0.41
C GLY A 547 -36.44 6.57 -1.65
N PHE A 548 -35.82 6.03 -2.69
CA PHE A 548 -35.55 6.72 -3.96
C PHE A 548 -35.53 5.75 -5.16
N LYS A 549 -35.64 6.31 -6.35
CA LYS A 549 -35.42 5.61 -7.63
C LYS A 549 -34.14 6.16 -8.25
N VAL A 550 -33.33 5.29 -8.83
CA VAL A 550 -32.08 5.67 -9.51
C VAL A 550 -32.36 5.98 -10.97
N GLN A 551 -31.75 7.05 -11.48
CA GLN A 551 -31.79 7.44 -12.89
C GLN A 551 -30.35 7.49 -13.46
N GLY A 552 -30.21 7.55 -14.79
CA GLY A 552 -28.89 7.71 -15.40
C GLY A 552 -27.98 6.46 -15.34
N PRO A 553 -26.64 6.63 -15.38
CA PRO A 553 -25.68 5.53 -15.60
C PRO A 553 -25.73 4.39 -14.58
N LEU A 554 -26.13 4.66 -13.34
CA LEU A 554 -26.17 3.68 -12.25
C LEU A 554 -27.48 2.88 -12.19
N SER A 555 -28.52 3.30 -12.93
CA SER A 555 -29.86 2.71 -12.87
C SER A 555 -29.91 1.24 -13.31
N GLY A 556 -29.03 0.82 -14.22
CA GLY A 556 -28.96 -0.56 -14.70
C GLY A 556 -28.47 -1.57 -13.65
N PHE A 557 -27.95 -1.11 -12.51
CA PHE A 557 -27.31 -1.95 -11.49
C PHE A 557 -28.10 -2.01 -10.18
N VAL A 558 -29.23 -1.31 -10.10
CA VAL A 558 -30.04 -1.24 -8.88
C VAL A 558 -31.48 -1.67 -9.14
N THR A 559 -32.12 -2.22 -8.11
CA THR A 559 -33.54 -2.61 -8.16
C THR A 559 -34.29 -1.92 -7.02
N PRO A 560 -35.41 -1.22 -7.27
CA PRO A 560 -36.24 -0.73 -6.17
C PRO A 560 -36.71 -1.89 -5.30
N PHE A 561 -36.54 -1.78 -3.98
CA PHE A 561 -36.95 -2.82 -3.03
C PHE A 561 -38.47 -3.07 -3.11
N ARG A 562 -38.89 -4.34 -3.23
CA ARG A 562 -40.31 -4.71 -3.44
C ARG A 562 -40.94 -5.49 -2.29
N GLY A 563 -40.16 -6.03 -1.35
CA GLY A 563 -40.70 -6.73 -0.16
C GLY A 563 -39.73 -7.69 0.52
N LEU A 564 -40.23 -8.50 1.48
CA LEU A 564 -39.41 -9.40 2.33
C LEU A 564 -38.54 -10.40 1.57
N GLU A 565 -38.94 -10.84 0.38
CA GLU A 565 -38.15 -11.79 -0.45
C GLU A 565 -36.83 -11.19 -0.96
N ASP A 566 -36.74 -9.86 -1.07
CA ASP A 566 -35.49 -9.18 -1.44
C ASP A 566 -34.52 -9.12 -0.23
N VAL A 567 -35.03 -9.15 1.01
CA VAL A 567 -34.21 -9.15 2.24
C VAL A 567 -33.55 -10.50 2.47
N LYS A 568 -34.23 -11.61 2.13
CA LYS A 568 -33.68 -12.97 2.28
C LYS A 568 -32.42 -13.22 1.45
N LYS A 569 -32.13 -12.38 0.46
CA LYS A 569 -30.95 -12.46 -0.40
C LYS A 569 -29.77 -11.62 0.12
N VAL A 570 -30.00 -10.81 1.15
CA VAL A 570 -28.97 -9.99 1.80
C VAL A 570 -28.44 -10.80 2.97
N GLU A 571 -27.35 -11.52 2.75
CA GLU A 571 -26.59 -12.20 3.80
C GLU A 571 -25.36 -11.37 4.17
N GLN A 572 -24.76 -11.63 5.34
CA GLN A 572 -23.43 -11.07 5.60
C GLN A 572 -22.43 -11.74 4.65
N PRO A 573 -21.46 -10.98 4.10
CA PRO A 573 -20.36 -11.55 3.33
C PRO A 573 -19.67 -12.69 4.08
#